data_AF-K1RRH2-F1
#
_entry.id   AF-K1RRH2-F1
#
_cell.length_a   1.000
_cell.length_b   1.000
_cell.length_c   1.000
_cell.angle_alpha   90.00
_cell.angle_beta   90.00
_cell.angle_gamma   90.00
#
_symmetry.space_group_name_H-M   'P 1'
#
loop_
_entity.id
_entity.type
_entity.pdbx_description
1 polymer ?
#
loop_
_entity_poly.entity_id
_entity_poly.type
_entity_poly.pdbx_seq_one_letter_code
_entity_poly.pdbx_strand_id
1 'polypeptide(L)'
;MFAGAVLGWFVLIPAIVSFGGESILYPGTVPITTLYNEGGASAIWSSYIRYIGAGAVAAGGIISLVKTLPLLFSTFYEAVKAARSGKEKSEKRTERDLDIRFVIGGIILFALLIWLVPALPISFSGAWLVILFGFFFATVSSRMVGLVGSSNNPVS
;
A
#
# COMPACT_ATOMS: atom_id res chain seq x y z
N MET A 1 -2.86 -11.02 4.59
CA MET A 1 -1.50 -11.32 5.10
C MET A 1 -1.31 -12.80 5.39
N PHE A 2 -2.20 -13.45 6.14
CA PHE A 2 -2.11 -14.89 6.47
C PHE A 2 -1.98 -15.80 5.24
N ALA A 3 -2.85 -15.65 4.23
CA ALA A 3 -2.79 -16.47 3.01
C ALA A 3 -1.45 -16.34 2.27
N GLY A 4 -0.87 -15.14 2.23
CA GLY A 4 0.46 -14.93 1.61
C GLY A 4 1.58 -15.61 2.39
N ALA A 5 1.50 -15.62 3.73
CA ALA A 5 2.45 -16.36 4.56
C ALA A 5 2.30 -17.88 4.36
N VAL A 6 1.06 -18.40 4.35
CA VAL A 6 0.80 -19.82 4.10
C VAL A 6 1.32 -20.25 2.72
N LEU A 7 1.02 -19.48 1.67
CA LEU A 7 1.55 -19.75 0.32
C LEU A 7 3.07 -19.65 0.26
N GLY A 8 3.67 -18.66 0.92
CA GLY A 8 5.11 -18.51 1.01
C GLY A 8 5.77 -19.73 1.65
N TRP A 9 5.31 -20.14 2.83
CA TRP A 9 5.93 -21.19 3.64
C TRP A 9 5.64 -22.61 3.15
N PHE A 10 4.41 -22.89 2.70
CA PHE A 10 4.00 -24.25 2.35
C PHE A 10 3.99 -24.55 0.85
N VAL A 11 4.10 -23.53 -0.01
CA VAL A 11 4.08 -23.73 -1.47
C VAL A 11 5.36 -23.21 -2.11
N LEU A 12 5.67 -21.92 -1.95
CA LEU A 12 6.77 -21.31 -2.67
C LEU A 12 8.14 -21.77 -2.16
N ILE A 13 8.37 -21.83 -0.84
CA ILE A 13 9.65 -22.33 -0.31
C ILE A 13 9.91 -23.79 -0.72
N PRO A 14 8.98 -24.74 -0.51
CA PRO A 14 9.18 -26.12 -0.97
C PRO A 14 9.41 -26.21 -2.47
N ALA A 15 8.65 -25.47 -3.28
CA ALA A 15 8.86 -25.45 -4.73
C ALA A 15 10.25 -24.94 -5.12
N ILE A 16 10.72 -23.83 -4.52
CA ILE A 16 12.05 -23.29 -4.80
C ILE A 16 13.14 -24.30 -4.41
N VAL A 17 13.02 -24.96 -3.25
CA VAL A 17 14.02 -25.93 -2.80
C VAL A 17 14.00 -27.20 -3.66
N SER A 18 12.82 -27.71 -4.02
CA SER A 18 12.69 -28.93 -4.82
C SER A 18 13.10 -28.75 -6.29
N PHE A 19 12.86 -27.59 -6.89
CA PHE A 19 13.17 -27.33 -8.30
C PHE A 19 14.44 -26.49 -8.52
N GLY A 20 14.94 -25.82 -7.48
CA GLY A 20 16.10 -24.91 -7.60
C GLY A 20 17.43 -25.64 -7.74
N GLY A 21 17.63 -26.74 -7.01
CA GLY A 21 18.85 -27.55 -7.10
C GLY A 21 20.14 -26.72 -7.00
N GLU A 22 21.09 -27.01 -7.88
CA GLU A 22 22.38 -26.30 -7.98
C GLU A 22 22.30 -24.97 -8.77
N SER A 23 21.10 -24.54 -9.18
CA SER A 23 20.94 -23.31 -9.95
C SER A 23 21.18 -22.09 -9.07
N ILE A 24 21.90 -21.11 -9.61
CA ILE A 24 22.05 -19.79 -9.00
C ILE A 24 21.03 -18.86 -9.66
N LEU A 25 20.04 -18.42 -8.88
CA LEU A 25 19.00 -17.51 -9.32
C LEU A 25 19.11 -16.18 -8.57
N TYR A 26 19.21 -15.09 -9.31
CA TYR A 26 19.15 -13.74 -8.73
C TYR A 26 17.86 -13.56 -7.89
N PRO A 27 17.90 -12.91 -6.70
CA PRO A 27 19.02 -12.15 -6.12
C PRO A 27 20.03 -12.98 -5.32
N GLY A 28 19.84 -14.30 -5.20
CA GLY A 28 20.82 -15.17 -4.57
C GLY A 28 22.11 -15.26 -5.37
N THR A 29 23.23 -15.33 -4.67
CA THR A 29 24.58 -15.43 -5.26
C THR A 29 25.19 -16.83 -5.16
N VAL A 30 24.51 -17.74 -4.48
CA VAL A 30 24.93 -19.12 -4.24
C VAL A 30 23.80 -20.09 -4.67
N PRO A 31 24.12 -21.36 -4.97
CA PRO A 31 23.11 -22.35 -5.32
C PRO A 31 22.00 -22.50 -4.28
N ILE A 32 20.77 -22.76 -4.73
CA ILE A 32 19.60 -22.90 -3.82
C ILE A 32 19.82 -24.01 -2.78
N THR A 33 20.45 -25.12 -3.17
CA THR A 33 20.83 -26.22 -2.26
C THR A 33 21.75 -25.74 -1.14
N THR A 34 22.83 -25.02 -1.48
CA THR A 34 23.77 -24.47 -0.50
C THR A 34 23.10 -23.45 0.42
N LEU A 35 22.27 -22.56 -0.14
CA LEU A 35 21.53 -21.55 0.60
C LEU A 35 20.57 -22.18 1.63
N TYR A 36 19.89 -23.26 1.24
CA TYR A 36 18.99 -24.00 2.11
C TYR A 36 19.74 -24.84 3.15
N ASN A 37 20.87 -25.45 2.80
CA ASN A 37 21.64 -26.24 3.75
C ASN A 37 22.27 -25.39 4.87
N GLU A 38 22.72 -24.17 4.55
CA GLU A 38 23.35 -23.27 5.51
C GLU A 38 22.33 -22.48 6.34
N GLY A 39 21.25 -22.01 5.72
CA GLY A 39 20.30 -21.08 6.35
C GLY A 39 18.84 -21.54 6.39
N GLY A 40 18.57 -22.77 5.93
CA GLY A 40 17.25 -23.38 5.93
C GLY A 40 16.21 -22.62 5.13
N ALA A 41 14.94 -22.87 5.48
CA ALA A 41 13.80 -22.17 4.89
C ALA A 41 13.82 -20.65 5.12
N SER A 42 14.46 -20.18 6.20
CA SER A 42 14.56 -18.75 6.52
C SER A 42 15.42 -17.99 5.52
N ALA A 43 16.53 -18.58 5.06
CA ALA A 43 17.38 -17.97 4.04
C ALA A 43 16.69 -17.87 2.67
N ILE A 44 15.87 -18.87 2.30
CA ILE A 44 15.03 -18.82 1.10
C ILE A 44 13.98 -17.72 1.25
N TRP A 45 13.37 -17.59 2.44
CA TRP A 45 12.39 -16.57 2.71
C TRP A 45 12.96 -15.16 2.57
N SER A 46 14.12 -14.89 3.16
CA SER A 46 14.76 -13.57 3.12
C SER A 46 15.23 -13.20 1.72
N SER A 47 15.74 -14.17 0.96
CA SER A 47 16.35 -13.94 -0.35
C SER A 47 15.33 -13.89 -1.49
N TYR A 48 14.22 -14.63 -1.39
CA TYR A 48 13.24 -14.73 -2.48
C TYR A 48 11.84 -14.31 -2.04
N ILE A 49 11.27 -14.97 -1.03
CA ILE A 49 9.85 -14.80 -0.67
C ILE A 49 9.54 -13.37 -0.26
N ARG A 50 10.43 -12.69 0.47
CA ARG A 50 10.26 -11.28 0.85
C ARG A 50 10.11 -10.36 -0.36
N TYR A 51 10.91 -10.57 -1.40
CA TYR A 51 10.86 -9.76 -2.63
C TYR A 51 9.65 -10.10 -3.50
N ILE A 52 9.34 -11.40 -3.64
CA ILE A 52 8.11 -11.85 -4.33
C ILE A 52 6.87 -11.27 -3.64
N GLY A 53 6.83 -11.32 -2.31
CA GLY A 53 5.76 -10.75 -1.50
C GLY A 53 5.65 -9.24 -1.67
N ALA A 54 6.76 -8.50 -1.65
CA ALA A 54 6.77 -7.07 -1.91
C ALA A 54 6.23 -6.75 -3.32
N GLY A 55 6.64 -7.50 -4.34
CA GLY A 55 6.13 -7.37 -5.71
C GLY A 55 4.64 -7.66 -5.82
N ALA A 56 4.15 -8.70 -5.14
CA ALA A 56 2.72 -9.04 -5.12
C ALA A 56 1.87 -7.93 -4.48
N VAL A 57 2.34 -7.32 -3.39
CA VAL A 57 1.68 -6.17 -2.75
C VAL A 57 1.69 -4.96 -3.68
N ALA A 58 2.82 -4.67 -4.33
CA ALA A 58 2.93 -3.58 -5.29
C ALA A 58 1.97 -3.76 -6.48
N ALA A 59 1.92 -4.96 -7.06
CA ALA A 59 1.02 -5.29 -8.16
C ALA A 59 -0.45 -5.14 -7.75
N GLY A 60 -0.83 -5.67 -6.58
CA GLY A 60 -2.18 -5.50 -6.03
C GLY A 60 -2.57 -4.03 -5.85
N GLY A 61 -1.63 -3.22 -5.34
CA GLY A 61 -1.81 -1.77 -5.20
C GLY A 61 -2.01 -1.07 -6.54
N ILE A 62 -1.15 -1.34 -7.54
CA ILE A 62 -1.23 -0.73 -8.87
C ILE A 62 -2.54 -1.12 -9.58
N ILE A 63 -2.91 -2.40 -9.60
CA ILE A 63 -4.15 -2.87 -10.24
C ILE A 63 -5.35 -2.18 -9.61
N SER A 64 -5.36 -2.08 -8.28
CA SER A 64 -6.45 -1.41 -7.57
C SER A 64 -6.51 0.08 -7.90
N LEU A 65 -5.35 0.76 -7.92
CA LEU A 65 -5.24 2.15 -8.30
C LEU A 65 -5.82 2.40 -9.70
N VAL A 66 -5.40 1.61 -10.70
CA VAL A 66 -5.89 1.71 -12.08
C VAL A 66 -7.42 1.55 -12.13
N LYS A 67 -7.99 0.62 -11.36
CA LYS A 67 -9.45 0.43 -11.28
C LYS A 67 -10.18 1.54 -10.53
N THR A 68 -9.52 2.24 -9.60
CA THR A 68 -10.10 3.37 -8.86
C THR A 68 -9.88 4.72 -9.52
N LEU A 69 -8.96 4.81 -10.47
CA LEU A 69 -8.55 6.06 -11.10
C LEU A 69 -9.72 6.85 -11.71
N PRO A 70 -10.68 6.24 -12.44
CA PRO A 70 -11.81 6.99 -13.02
C PRO A 70 -12.69 7.65 -11.95
N LEU A 71 -12.94 6.94 -10.85
CA LEU A 71 -13.73 7.44 -9.72
C LEU A 71 -13.01 8.57 -8.99
N LEU A 72 -11.70 8.41 -8.76
CA LEU A 72 -10.86 9.45 -8.16
C LEU A 72 -10.89 10.75 -8.97
N PHE A 73 -10.80 10.65 -10.30
CA PHE A 73 -10.89 11.83 -11.15
C PHE A 73 -12.25 12.51 -11.09
N SER A 74 -13.35 11.76 -11.12
CA SER A 74 -14.69 12.35 -11.05
C SER A 74 -14.94 13.05 -9.71
N THR A 75 -14.59 12.42 -8.59
CA THR A 75 -14.79 12.99 -7.25
C THR A 75 -13.90 14.21 -7.00
N PHE A 76 -12.64 14.15 -7.43
CA PHE A 76 -11.73 15.30 -7.33
C PHE A 76 -12.21 16.48 -8.16
N TYR A 77 -12.67 16.22 -9.38
CA TYR A 77 -13.23 17.25 -10.25
C TYR A 77 -14.47 17.91 -9.63
N GLU A 78 -15.39 17.11 -9.07
CA GLU A 78 -16.57 17.61 -8.37
C GLU A 78 -16.19 18.45 -7.13
N ALA A 79 -15.23 17.99 -6.33
CA ALA A 79 -14.75 18.71 -5.14
C ALA A 79 -14.12 20.07 -5.50
N VAL A 80 -13.28 20.11 -6.54
CA VAL A 80 -12.67 21.37 -7.01
C VAL A 80 -13.74 22.32 -7.58
N LYS A 81 -14.71 21.78 -8.32
CA LYS A 81 -15.83 22.56 -8.85
C LYS A 81 -16.68 23.14 -7.71
N ALA A 82 -16.98 22.36 -6.68
CA ALA A 82 -17.71 22.82 -5.50
C ALA A 82 -16.94 23.95 -4.78
N ALA A 83 -15.65 23.75 -4.52
CA ALA A 83 -14.79 24.74 -3.86
C ALA A 83 -14.67 26.07 -4.64
N ARG A 84 -14.63 26.03 -5.98
CA ARG A 84 -14.62 27.24 -6.82
C ARG A 84 -15.97 27.93 -6.92
N SER A 85 -17.07 27.17 -6.82
CA SER A 85 -18.40 27.71 -7.07
C SER A 85 -18.92 28.63 -5.98
N GLY A 86 -18.28 28.65 -4.79
CA GLY A 86 -18.54 29.62 -3.72
C GLY A 86 -19.99 29.69 -3.24
N LYS A 87 -20.86 28.78 -3.67
CA LYS A 87 -22.25 28.72 -3.24
C LYS A 87 -22.24 28.17 -1.83
N GLU A 88 -22.29 29.07 -0.86
CA GLU A 88 -22.84 28.80 0.46
C GLU A 88 -24.30 28.33 0.26
N LYS A 89 -24.48 27.05 -0.06
CA LYS A 89 -25.68 26.38 0.41
C LYS A 89 -25.56 26.46 1.92
N SER A 90 -26.58 27.04 2.55
CA SER A 90 -26.76 27.03 4.00
C SER A 90 -26.64 25.59 4.50
N GLU A 91 -25.42 25.18 4.84
CA GLU A 91 -25.15 23.85 5.34
C GLU A 91 -25.54 23.83 6.82
N LYS A 92 -26.32 22.82 7.19
CA LYS A 92 -26.57 22.51 8.60
C LYS A 92 -25.20 22.36 9.27
N ARG A 93 -25.05 22.89 10.49
CA ARG A 93 -23.81 22.83 11.30
C ARG A 93 -23.20 21.41 11.44
N THR A 94 -23.97 20.37 11.12
CA THR A 94 -23.58 18.96 11.12
C THR A 94 -22.75 18.52 9.91
N GLU A 95 -22.78 19.23 8.78
CA GLU A 95 -22.08 18.85 7.54
C GLU A 95 -20.84 19.69 7.25
N ARG A 96 -20.36 20.46 8.24
CA ARG A 96 -19.19 21.31 8.04
C ARG A 96 -17.92 20.47 8.01
N ASP A 97 -17.48 20.14 6.80
CA ASP A 97 -16.19 19.53 6.54
C ASP A 97 -15.04 20.43 7.03
N LEU A 98 -13.89 19.79 7.32
CA LEU A 98 -12.68 20.50 7.70
C LEU A 98 -12.21 21.38 6.53
N ASP A 99 -11.90 22.65 6.80
CA ASP A 99 -11.41 23.56 5.76
C ASP A 99 -10.17 22.95 5.08
N ILE A 100 -10.23 22.85 3.76
CA ILE A 100 -9.22 22.24 2.89
C ILE A 100 -7.81 22.81 3.14
N ARG A 101 -7.71 24.06 3.61
CA ARG A 101 -6.44 24.69 3.99
C ARG A 101 -5.76 23.96 5.15
N PHE A 102 -6.53 23.54 6.15
CA PHE A 102 -6.01 22.76 7.28
C PHE A 102 -5.58 21.36 6.83
N VAL A 103 -6.34 20.74 5.92
CA VAL A 103 -5.99 19.43 5.37
C VAL A 103 -4.65 19.49 4.62
N ILE A 104 -4.49 20.47 3.73
CA ILE A 104 -3.23 20.67 2.98
C ILE A 104 -2.08 20.98 3.93
N GLY A 105 -2.30 21.84 4.93
CA GLY A 105 -1.30 22.13 5.96
C GLY A 105 -0.87 20.87 6.73
N GLY A 106 -1.82 20.01 7.08
CA GLY A 106 -1.56 18.72 7.71
C GLY A 106 -0.74 17.79 6.84
N ILE A 107 -1.04 17.67 5.53
CA ILE A 107 -0.27 16.85 4.59
C ILE A 107 1.19 17.32 4.52
N ILE A 108 1.42 18.62 4.41
CA ILE A 108 2.79 19.20 4.35
C ILE A 108 3.53 18.95 5.67
N LEU A 109 2.85 19.15 6.81
CA LEU A 109 3.42 18.88 8.13
C LEU A 109 3.80 17.41 8.27
N PHE A 110 2.93 16.49 7.88
CA PHE A 110 3.23 15.05 7.90
C PHE A 110 4.39 14.69 6.97
N ALA A 111 4.49 15.31 5.79
CA ALA A 111 5.63 15.12 4.89
C ALA A 111 6.95 15.48 5.57
N LEU A 112 6.99 16.63 6.23
CA LEU A 112 8.14 17.11 6.98
C LEU A 112 8.48 16.20 8.16
N LEU A 113 7.48 15.76 8.92
CA LEU A 113 7.69 14.85 10.04
C LEU A 113 8.27 13.51 9.58
N ILE A 114 7.72 12.90 8.52
CA ILE A 114 8.24 11.63 7.98
C ILE A 114 9.68 11.79 7.51
N TRP A 115 10.01 12.92 6.88
CA TRP A 115 11.36 13.20 6.43
C TRP A 115 12.34 13.45 7.58
N LEU A 116 11.89 14.09 8.67
CA LEU A 116 12.75 14.45 9.80
C LEU A 116 12.98 13.30 10.78
N VAL A 117 12.21 12.20 10.69
CA VAL A 117 12.39 11.02 11.56
C VAL A 117 13.64 10.24 11.13
N PRO A 118 14.73 10.26 11.93
CA PRO A 118 16.00 9.67 11.53
C PRO A 118 15.98 8.13 11.53
N ALA A 119 14.99 7.52 12.20
CA ALA A 119 14.78 6.08 12.19
C ALA A 119 14.27 5.55 10.84
N LEU A 120 13.78 6.44 9.97
CA LEU A 120 13.29 6.11 8.64
C LEU A 120 14.30 6.62 7.61
N PRO A 121 15.02 5.75 6.87
CA PRO A 121 15.97 6.16 5.84
C PRO A 121 15.23 6.62 4.56
N ILE A 122 14.41 7.68 4.67
CA ILE A 122 13.53 8.19 3.63
C ILE A 122 14.09 9.52 3.12
N SER A 123 14.34 9.61 1.80
CA SER A 123 14.74 10.86 1.16
C SER A 123 13.59 11.87 1.12
N PHE A 124 13.90 13.15 0.89
CA PHE A 124 12.86 14.18 0.76
C PHE A 124 11.83 13.83 -0.34
N SER A 125 12.29 13.31 -1.48
CA SER A 125 11.39 12.80 -2.54
C SER A 125 10.62 11.55 -2.11
N GLY A 126 11.23 10.67 -1.30
CA GLY A 126 10.58 9.51 -0.72
C GLY A 126 9.41 9.86 0.21
N ALA A 127 9.50 10.94 0.98
CA ALA A 127 8.41 11.38 1.86
C ALA A 127 7.15 11.76 1.07
N TRP A 128 7.31 12.45 -0.06
CA TRP A 128 6.19 12.72 -0.98
C TRP A 128 5.63 11.47 -1.62
N LEU A 129 6.49 10.51 -1.96
CA LEU A 129 6.09 9.20 -2.47
C LEU A 129 5.23 8.43 -1.45
N VAL A 130 5.60 8.48 -0.17
CA VAL A 130 4.84 7.86 0.93
C VAL A 130 3.45 8.47 1.05
N ILE A 131 3.32 9.79 0.96
CA ILE A 131 2.01 10.46 0.98
C ILE A 131 1.17 10.04 -0.22
N LEU A 132 1.78 10.05 -1.42
CA LEU A 132 1.09 9.69 -2.65
C LEU A 132 0.56 8.25 -2.60
N PHE A 133 1.44 7.29 -2.29
CA PHE A 133 1.03 5.89 -2.16
C PHE A 133 0.10 5.67 -0.99
N GLY A 134 0.31 6.33 0.15
CA GLY A 134 -0.57 6.27 1.32
C GLY A 134 -1.99 6.72 1.00
N PHE A 135 -2.15 7.81 0.26
CA PHE A 135 -3.45 8.29 -0.23
C PHE A 135 -4.14 7.26 -1.13
N PHE A 136 -3.40 6.66 -2.06
CA PHE A 136 -3.96 5.62 -2.93
C PHE A 136 -4.35 4.37 -2.16
N PHE A 137 -3.51 3.90 -1.23
CA PHE A 137 -3.84 2.75 -0.38
C PHE A 137 -5.06 3.04 0.51
N ALA A 138 -5.19 4.24 1.06
CA ALA A 138 -6.37 4.64 1.84
C ALA A 138 -7.65 4.61 0.99
N THR A 139 -7.59 5.12 -0.24
CA THR A 139 -8.73 5.10 -1.19
C THR A 139 -9.11 3.67 -1.60
N VAL A 140 -8.11 2.82 -1.87
CA VAL A 140 -8.32 1.41 -2.22
C VAL A 140 -8.93 0.65 -1.04
N SER A 141 -8.41 0.88 0.16
CA SER A 141 -8.91 0.26 1.39
C SER A 141 -10.34 0.68 1.68
N SER A 142 -10.66 1.98 1.56
CA SER A 142 -12.02 2.49 1.79
C SER A 142 -13.03 1.93 0.77
N ARG A 143 -12.64 1.76 -0.50
CA ARG A 143 -13.48 1.09 -1.50
C ARG A 143 -13.68 -0.39 -1.18
N MET A 144 -12.63 -1.10 -0.76
CA MET A 144 -12.74 -2.53 -0.44
C MET A 144 -13.61 -2.77 0.79
N VAL A 145 -13.48 -1.94 1.83
CA VAL A 145 -14.37 -1.97 3.01
C VAL A 145 -15.79 -1.52 2.65
N GLY A 146 -15.94 -0.52 1.79
CA GLY A 146 -17.24 -0.05 1.30
C GLY A 146 -17.99 -1.09 0.44
N LEU A 147 -17.28 -1.89 -0.35
CA LEU A 147 -17.84 -2.97 -1.18
C LEU A 147 -18.12 -4.25 -0.38
N VAL A 148 -17.27 -4.59 0.60
CA VAL A 148 -17.49 -5.74 1.51
C VAL A 148 -18.56 -5.41 2.56
N GLY A 149 -18.90 -4.13 2.71
CA GLY A 149 -20.07 -3.64 3.40
C GLY A 149 -19.80 -3.30 4.86
N SER A 150 -20.16 -2.08 5.26
CA SER A 150 -20.56 -1.79 6.65
C SER A 150 -22.02 -2.20 6.92
N SER A 151 -22.63 -2.99 6.04
CA SER A 151 -23.99 -3.52 6.23
C SER A 151 -24.09 -4.57 7.35
N ASN A 152 -23.02 -4.80 8.11
CA ASN A 152 -23.02 -5.62 9.33
C ASN A 152 -22.58 -4.84 10.58
N ASN A 153 -22.73 -3.52 10.62
CA ASN A 153 -22.78 -2.78 11.89
C ASN A 153 -24.25 -2.47 12.23
N PRO A 154 -24.82 -3.03 13.31
CA PRO A 154 -26.22 -2.84 13.71
C PRO A 154 -26.44 -1.49 14.39
N VAL A 155 -26.02 -0.40 13.73
CA VAL A 155 -26.38 0.99 14.11
C VAL A 155 -27.12 1.66 12.94
N SER A 156 -28.00 0.89 12.29
CA SER A 156 -29.32 1.35 11.86
C SER A 156 -30.36 0.57 12.64
#